data_AF-R7ZY11-F1
#
_entry.id   AF-R7ZY11-F1
#
_cell.length_a   1.000
_cell.length_b   1.000
_cell.length_c   1.000
_cell.angle_alpha   90.00
_cell.angle_beta   90.00
_cell.angle_gamma   90.00
#
_symmetry.space_group_name_H-M   'P 1'
#
loop_
_entity.id
_entity.type
_entity.pdbx_description
1 polymer ?
#
loop_
_entity_poly.entity_id
_entity_poly.type
_entity_poly.pdbx_seq_one_letter_code
_entity_poly.pdbx_strand_id
1 'polypeptide(L)'
;MQRAFIRQIRKGSLLLWFIFTYAALTAQENVQKLQLADSIAKQTLEKEGLFTVMGGLKPISTVEHIQFSIDSLSKEYLNPAQVAQQIRMLKESLMELTDDNIGFAIVPFKAVYGSGRSFQLLVFNRASIQKAIAKYPDFFIKRGVLADAEIDPSPLLIMYEFEEKMDRFRAYGYLFGYPAYAVDFFVDAALHQEETGEFVKRGFFQIPVASSDTGRFVYAIPENQEPQPVDLEIERRAREILETYKRIRDERPDALTDYPFLQLFKFVRESFGNCNCLN
;
A
#
# COMPACT_ATOMS: atom_id res chain seq x y z
N MET A 1 53.71 -26.70 -29.21
CA MET A 1 53.43 -25.84 -28.04
C MET A 1 52.51 -24.64 -28.32
N GLN A 2 52.51 -24.03 -29.52
CA GLN A 2 51.68 -22.84 -29.82
C GLN A 2 50.14 -23.07 -29.88
N ARG A 3 49.66 -24.30 -30.14
CA ARG A 3 48.20 -24.58 -30.24
C ARG A 3 47.49 -24.67 -28.88
N ALA A 4 48.22 -24.86 -27.78
CA ALA A 4 47.64 -24.91 -26.42
C ALA A 4 47.38 -23.50 -25.85
N PHE A 5 48.23 -22.53 -26.17
CA PHE A 5 48.15 -21.16 -25.65
C PHE A 5 46.97 -20.36 -26.24
N ILE A 6 46.67 -20.55 -27.54
CA ILE A 6 45.55 -19.86 -28.21
C ILE A 6 44.17 -20.37 -27.75
N ARG A 7 44.09 -21.62 -27.25
CA ARG A 7 42.85 -22.20 -26.71
C ARG A 7 42.49 -21.67 -25.32
N GLN A 8 43.46 -21.16 -24.56
CA GLN A 8 43.27 -20.64 -23.21
C GLN A 8 42.79 -19.17 -23.22
N ILE A 9 43.24 -18.38 -24.19
CA ILE A 9 42.82 -16.97 -24.38
C ILE A 9 41.36 -16.86 -24.84
N ARG A 10 40.88 -17.78 -25.70
CA ARG A 10 39.46 -17.82 -26.12
C ARG A 10 38.49 -18.18 -24.99
N LYS A 11 38.90 -19.00 -24.01
CA LYS A 11 38.06 -19.34 -22.85
C LYS A 11 37.98 -18.18 -21.84
N GLY A 12 39.07 -17.43 -21.64
CA GLY A 12 39.06 -16.22 -20.79
C GLY A 12 38.22 -15.08 -21.38
N SER A 13 38.24 -14.90 -22.70
CA SER A 13 37.46 -13.86 -23.39
C SER A 13 35.95 -14.11 -23.38
N LEU A 14 35.50 -15.36 -23.52
CA LEU A 14 34.09 -15.73 -23.40
C LEU A 14 33.58 -15.57 -21.96
N LEU A 15 34.36 -16.01 -20.96
CA LEU A 15 34.00 -15.88 -19.55
C LEU A 15 33.88 -14.41 -19.12
N LEU A 16 34.82 -13.55 -19.55
CA LEU A 16 34.75 -12.11 -19.32
C LEU A 16 33.54 -11.47 -20.01
N TRP A 17 33.21 -11.87 -21.25
CA TRP A 17 32.05 -11.34 -21.96
C TRP A 17 30.72 -11.76 -21.30
N PHE A 18 30.62 -13.00 -20.80
CA PHE A 18 29.48 -13.47 -20.00
C PHE A 18 29.37 -12.73 -18.66
N ILE A 19 30.48 -12.46 -17.98
CA ILE A 19 30.47 -11.67 -16.73
C ILE A 19 30.03 -10.22 -17.00
N PHE A 20 30.52 -9.59 -18.08
CA PHE A 20 30.13 -8.22 -18.44
C PHE A 20 28.66 -8.11 -18.87
N THR A 21 28.14 -9.07 -19.64
CA THR A 21 26.71 -9.08 -20.03
C THR A 21 25.81 -9.37 -18.84
N TYR A 22 26.20 -10.27 -17.93
CA TYR A 22 25.46 -10.54 -16.70
C TYR A 22 25.48 -9.33 -15.75
N ALA A 23 26.63 -8.64 -15.62
CA ALA A 23 26.75 -7.42 -14.83
C ALA A 23 25.90 -6.26 -15.40
N ALA A 24 25.85 -6.10 -16.72
CA ALA A 24 25.01 -5.07 -17.35
C ALA A 24 23.52 -5.36 -17.17
N LEU A 25 23.09 -6.63 -17.29
CA LEU A 25 21.70 -7.03 -17.10
C LEU A 25 21.24 -6.83 -15.65
N THR A 26 22.06 -7.25 -14.68
CA THR A 26 21.78 -7.07 -13.25
C THR A 26 21.80 -5.59 -12.84
N ALA A 27 22.69 -4.78 -13.41
CA ALA A 27 22.67 -3.34 -13.21
C ALA A 27 21.39 -2.69 -13.74
N GLN A 28 20.93 -3.11 -14.93
CA GLN A 28 19.68 -2.61 -15.50
C GLN A 28 18.45 -3.01 -14.69
N GLU A 29 18.39 -4.25 -14.20
CA GLU A 29 17.32 -4.72 -13.30
C GLU A 29 17.31 -3.94 -11.99
N ASN A 30 18.49 -3.67 -11.40
CA ASN A 30 18.59 -2.89 -10.18
C ASN A 30 18.13 -1.43 -10.36
N VAL A 31 18.45 -0.81 -11.51
CA VAL A 31 17.94 0.54 -11.85
C VAL A 31 16.42 0.54 -11.94
N GLN A 32 15.82 -0.43 -12.64
CA GLN A 32 14.36 -0.52 -12.77
C GLN A 32 13.67 -0.73 -11.41
N LYS A 33 14.24 -1.59 -10.56
CA LYS A 33 13.78 -1.80 -9.19
C LYS A 33 13.76 -0.50 -8.39
N LEU A 34 14.88 0.24 -8.39
CA LEU A 34 14.97 1.49 -7.63
C LEU A 34 14.06 2.60 -8.18
N GLN A 35 13.89 2.67 -9.50
CA GLN A 35 12.92 3.58 -10.13
C GLN A 35 11.48 3.26 -9.73
N LEU A 36 11.11 1.99 -9.71
CA LEU A 36 9.78 1.57 -9.26
C LEU A 36 9.59 1.84 -7.77
N ALA A 37 10.60 1.57 -6.94
CA ALA A 37 10.57 1.89 -5.51
C ALA A 37 10.40 3.40 -5.27
N ASP A 38 11.10 4.25 -6.01
CA ASP A 38 10.95 5.70 -5.95
C ASP A 38 9.54 6.17 -6.34
N SER A 39 8.99 5.59 -7.42
CA SER A 39 7.61 5.87 -7.84
C SER A 39 6.60 5.47 -6.75
N ILE A 40 6.73 4.28 -6.18
CA ILE A 40 5.85 3.80 -5.10
C ILE A 40 5.98 4.68 -3.85
N ALA A 41 7.20 5.08 -3.48
CA ALA A 41 7.44 6.01 -2.39
C ALA A 41 6.71 7.34 -2.62
N LYS A 42 6.81 7.89 -3.84
CA LYS A 42 6.07 9.10 -4.23
C LYS A 42 4.56 8.91 -4.11
N GLN A 43 4.01 7.84 -4.69
CA GLN A 43 2.57 7.57 -4.62
C GLN A 43 2.10 7.43 -3.16
N THR A 44 2.95 6.88 -2.29
CA THR A 44 2.65 6.70 -0.87
C THR A 44 2.66 8.03 -0.13
N LEU A 45 3.75 8.81 -0.22
CA LEU A 45 3.94 10.04 0.54
C LEU A 45 3.08 11.22 0.04
N GLU A 46 2.77 11.25 -1.25
CA GLU A 46 1.98 12.36 -1.80
C GLU A 46 0.46 12.15 -1.62
N LYS A 47 0.02 10.95 -1.22
CA LYS A 47 -1.39 10.58 -1.03
C LYS A 47 -1.68 10.16 0.42
N GLU A 48 -2.77 9.40 0.64
CA GLU A 48 -3.18 8.94 1.97
C GLU A 48 -2.20 7.94 2.61
N GLY A 49 -1.27 7.36 1.83
CA GLY A 49 -0.19 6.52 2.34
C GLY A 49 0.70 7.24 3.34
N LEU A 50 0.80 8.57 3.25
CA LEU A 50 1.50 9.41 4.21
C LEU A 50 1.02 9.18 5.64
N PHE A 51 -0.30 9.09 5.86
CA PHE A 51 -0.87 8.95 7.20
C PHE A 51 -0.67 7.55 7.80
N THR A 52 -0.28 6.58 6.98
CA THR A 52 0.13 5.24 7.43
C THR A 52 1.60 5.22 7.80
N VAL A 53 2.45 5.78 6.93
CA VAL A 53 3.91 5.79 7.10
C VAL A 53 4.33 6.77 8.20
N MET A 54 3.73 7.95 8.22
CA MET A 54 4.02 9.03 9.15
C MET A 54 2.93 9.10 10.21
N GLY A 55 3.24 8.59 11.41
CA GLY A 55 2.37 8.67 12.59
C GLY A 55 1.40 7.50 12.77
N GLY A 56 1.25 6.61 11.79
CA GLY A 56 0.38 5.44 11.90
C GLY A 56 -1.08 5.81 12.20
N LEU A 57 -1.53 6.99 11.77
CA LEU A 57 -2.91 7.44 11.92
C LEU A 57 -3.88 6.49 11.23
N LYS A 58 -3.48 5.99 10.05
CA LYS A 58 -4.17 4.92 9.34
C LYS A 58 -3.41 3.60 9.51
N PRO A 59 -4.08 2.47 9.82
CA PRO A 59 -3.44 1.16 9.80
C PRO A 59 -3.02 0.73 8.38
N ILE A 60 -3.86 0.98 7.37
CA ILE A 60 -3.54 0.77 5.95
C ILE A 60 -3.97 1.96 5.09
N SER A 61 -3.33 2.08 3.93
CA SER A 61 -3.71 3.02 2.87
C SER A 61 -3.50 2.40 1.49
N THR A 62 -4.28 2.83 0.50
CA THR A 62 -4.08 2.43 -0.88
C THR A 62 -2.99 3.27 -1.52
N VAL A 63 -1.98 2.60 -2.09
CA VAL A 63 -0.92 3.27 -2.84
C VAL A 63 -1.31 3.38 -4.31
N GLU A 64 -1.69 2.24 -4.90
CA GLU A 64 -1.99 2.11 -6.32
C GLU A 64 -2.87 0.88 -6.62
N HIS A 65 -3.56 0.91 -7.76
CA HIS A 65 -4.23 -0.27 -8.32
C HIS A 65 -3.43 -0.78 -9.53
N ILE A 66 -3.20 -2.07 -9.57
CA ILE A 66 -2.47 -2.75 -10.64
C ILE A 66 -3.44 -3.65 -11.38
N GLN A 67 -3.38 -3.66 -12.70
CA GLN A 67 -4.27 -4.49 -13.52
C GLN A 67 -3.45 -5.30 -14.52
N PHE A 68 -3.76 -6.60 -14.57
CA PHE A 68 -3.21 -7.50 -15.57
C PHE A 68 -4.30 -7.98 -16.51
N SER A 69 -3.98 -8.10 -17.79
CA SER A 69 -4.92 -8.57 -18.81
C SER A 69 -5.17 -10.06 -18.67
N ILE A 70 -6.44 -10.45 -18.73
CA ILE A 70 -6.91 -11.83 -18.72
C ILE A 70 -7.81 -12.09 -19.93
N ASP A 71 -7.91 -13.35 -20.34
CA ASP A 71 -8.94 -13.80 -21.25
C ASP A 71 -10.31 -13.71 -20.57
N SER A 72 -11.30 -13.13 -21.24
CA SER A 72 -12.60 -12.88 -20.64
C SER A 72 -13.43 -14.15 -20.39
N LEU A 73 -13.14 -15.25 -21.08
CA LEU A 73 -13.87 -16.52 -20.96
C LEU A 73 -13.19 -17.44 -19.96
N SER A 74 -11.91 -17.74 -20.15
CA SER A 74 -11.15 -18.66 -19.28
C SER A 74 -10.72 -18.00 -17.97
N LYS A 75 -10.69 -16.66 -17.92
CA LYS A 75 -10.16 -15.86 -16.80
C LYS A 75 -8.67 -16.07 -16.52
N GLU A 76 -7.96 -16.72 -17.43
CA GLU A 76 -6.51 -16.92 -17.38
C GLU A 76 -5.75 -15.69 -17.87
N TYR A 77 -4.53 -15.49 -17.38
CA TYR A 77 -3.67 -14.39 -17.84
C TYR A 77 -3.28 -14.55 -19.31
N LEU A 78 -3.35 -13.46 -20.08
CA LEU A 78 -2.91 -13.47 -21.48
C LEU A 78 -1.39 -13.66 -21.62
N ASN A 79 -0.62 -13.17 -20.64
CA ASN A 79 0.82 -13.34 -20.59
C ASN A 79 1.29 -13.67 -19.16
N PRO A 80 1.16 -14.94 -18.71
CA PRO A 80 1.49 -15.33 -17.34
C PRO A 80 2.97 -15.09 -16.97
N ALA A 81 3.89 -15.25 -17.93
CA ALA A 81 5.32 -15.04 -17.69
C ALA A 81 5.65 -13.57 -17.41
N GLN A 82 5.06 -12.65 -18.19
CA GLN A 82 5.21 -11.21 -17.96
C GLN A 82 4.57 -10.78 -16.65
N VAL A 83 3.37 -11.29 -16.32
CA VAL A 83 2.72 -11.03 -15.02
C VAL A 83 3.62 -11.48 -13.87
N ALA A 84 4.18 -12.69 -13.94
CA ALA A 84 5.09 -13.19 -12.91
C ALA A 84 6.37 -12.33 -12.78
N GLN A 85 6.92 -11.84 -13.89
CA GLN A 85 8.07 -10.94 -13.88
C GLN A 85 7.73 -9.59 -13.24
N GLN A 86 6.58 -8.99 -13.60
CA GLN A 86 6.15 -7.71 -13.03
C GLN A 86 5.87 -7.83 -11.53
N ILE A 87 5.24 -8.92 -11.07
CA ILE A 87 5.03 -9.17 -9.65
C ILE A 87 6.36 -9.36 -8.91
N ARG A 88 7.35 -10.03 -9.50
CA ARG A 88 8.70 -10.17 -8.90
C ARG A 88 9.39 -8.81 -8.76
N MET A 89 9.45 -8.03 -9.84
CA MET A 89 10.03 -6.68 -9.84
C MET A 89 9.35 -5.78 -8.80
N LEU A 90 8.02 -5.86 -8.71
CA LEU A 90 7.25 -5.13 -7.70
C LEU A 90 7.65 -5.56 -6.29
N LYS A 91 7.66 -6.87 -5.99
CA LYS A 91 8.07 -7.37 -4.67
C LYS A 91 9.47 -6.91 -4.28
N GLU A 92 10.43 -7.00 -5.20
CA GLU A 92 11.81 -6.54 -4.98
C GLU A 92 11.88 -5.04 -4.71
N SER A 93 11.05 -4.25 -5.40
CA SER A 93 10.96 -2.80 -5.17
C SER A 93 10.33 -2.46 -3.82
N LEU A 94 9.32 -3.22 -3.39
CA LEU A 94 8.68 -3.05 -2.08
C LEU A 94 9.63 -3.38 -0.91
N MET A 95 10.58 -4.30 -1.12
CA MET A 95 11.61 -4.59 -0.11
C MET A 95 12.48 -3.37 0.20
N GLU A 96 12.69 -2.46 -0.75
CA GLU A 96 13.45 -1.22 -0.54
C GLU A 96 12.72 -0.21 0.38
N LEU A 97 11.41 -0.39 0.54
CA LEU A 97 10.50 0.48 1.30
C LEU A 97 10.03 -0.15 2.62
N THR A 98 10.23 -1.46 2.79
CA THR A 98 9.76 -2.22 3.96
C THR A 98 10.76 -2.12 5.12
N ASP A 99 10.25 -2.10 6.35
CA ASP A 99 11.02 -2.34 7.57
C ASP A 99 10.17 -3.08 8.63
N ASP A 100 10.61 -3.03 9.88
CA ASP A 100 9.97 -3.69 11.00
C ASP A 100 8.57 -3.14 11.30
N ASN A 101 8.24 -1.90 10.95
CA ASN A 101 6.97 -1.27 11.27
C ASN A 101 6.09 -0.99 10.04
N ILE A 102 6.70 -0.69 8.90
CA ILE A 102 6.03 -0.39 7.64
C ILE A 102 6.24 -1.54 6.66
N GLY A 103 5.13 -2.04 6.10
CA GLY A 103 5.19 -3.04 5.04
C GLY A 103 4.17 -2.76 3.94
N PHE A 104 4.20 -3.62 2.92
CA PHE A 104 3.33 -3.51 1.76
C PHE A 104 2.69 -4.86 1.42
N ALA A 105 1.44 -4.82 0.99
CA ALA A 105 0.70 -6.01 0.55
C ALA A 105 0.17 -5.82 -0.87
N ILE A 106 0.35 -6.84 -1.70
CA ILE A 106 -0.25 -6.92 -3.03
C ILE A 106 -1.48 -7.83 -2.90
N VAL A 107 -2.67 -7.24 -2.88
CA VAL A 107 -3.92 -7.96 -2.60
C VAL A 107 -4.75 -8.05 -3.88
N PRO A 108 -5.04 -9.25 -4.42
CA PRO A 108 -5.94 -9.40 -5.56
C PRO A 108 -7.36 -9.07 -5.14
N PHE A 109 -8.09 -8.28 -5.94
CA PHE A 109 -9.52 -8.13 -5.71
C PHE A 109 -10.24 -9.48 -5.90
N LYS A 110 -11.18 -9.79 -5.00
CA LYS A 110 -12.07 -10.96 -5.14
C LYS A 110 -12.90 -10.88 -6.42
N ALA A 111 -13.35 -9.67 -6.74
CA ALA A 111 -14.15 -9.41 -7.92
C ALA A 111 -13.25 -9.27 -9.16
N VAL A 112 -13.64 -9.97 -10.23
CA VAL A 112 -12.97 -9.93 -11.54
C VAL A 112 -13.98 -9.43 -12.56
N TYR A 113 -13.65 -8.31 -13.22
CA TYR A 113 -14.55 -7.66 -14.17
C TYR A 113 -13.90 -7.54 -15.56
N GLY A 114 -14.68 -7.83 -16.60
CA GLY A 114 -14.24 -7.71 -17.98
C GLY A 114 -13.03 -8.58 -18.31
N SER A 115 -12.02 -7.96 -18.94
CA SER A 115 -10.76 -8.54 -19.38
C SER A 115 -9.58 -8.21 -18.44
N GLY A 116 -9.87 -7.76 -17.21
CA GLY A 116 -8.87 -7.37 -16.24
C GLY A 116 -8.92 -8.19 -14.96
N ARG A 117 -7.74 -8.55 -14.44
CA ARG A 117 -7.58 -8.97 -13.05
C ARG A 117 -6.82 -7.90 -12.30
N SER A 118 -7.52 -7.28 -11.35
CA SER A 118 -7.02 -6.13 -10.60
C SER A 118 -6.48 -6.55 -9.23
N PHE A 119 -5.47 -5.82 -8.79
CA PHE A 119 -4.84 -5.91 -7.49
C PHE A 119 -4.78 -4.51 -6.90
N GLN A 120 -4.79 -4.43 -5.58
CA GLN A 120 -4.43 -3.23 -4.85
C GLN A 120 -3.05 -3.41 -4.22
N LEU A 121 -2.24 -2.38 -4.33
CA LEU A 121 -1.02 -2.22 -3.55
C LEU A 121 -1.37 -1.40 -2.32
N LEU A 122 -1.29 -2.04 -1.15
CA LEU A 122 -1.53 -1.41 0.14
C LEU A 122 -0.21 -1.18 0.86
N VAL A 123 -0.08 -0.03 1.51
CA VAL A 123 0.93 0.20 2.56
C VAL A 123 0.25 -0.03 3.91
N PHE A 124 0.96 -0.62 4.86
CA PHE A 124 0.46 -0.85 6.21
C PHE A 124 1.47 -0.46 7.28
N ASN A 125 0.94 -0.07 8.44
CA ASN A 125 1.68 0.15 9.67
C ASN A 125 1.33 -0.98 10.65
N ARG A 126 2.30 -1.80 11.02
CA ARG A 126 2.10 -3.01 11.84
C ARG A 126 1.54 -2.67 13.22
N ALA A 127 2.11 -1.68 13.88
CA ALA A 127 1.63 -1.23 15.19
C ALA A 127 0.17 -0.74 15.12
N SER A 128 -0.20 0.01 14.09
CA SER A 128 -1.56 0.51 13.94
C SER A 128 -2.57 -0.57 13.55
N ILE A 129 -2.15 -1.60 12.80
CA ILE A 129 -2.98 -2.79 12.58
C ILE A 129 -3.23 -3.52 13.89
N GLN A 130 -2.19 -3.74 14.71
CA GLN A 130 -2.37 -4.38 16.01
C GLN A 130 -3.35 -3.60 16.90
N LYS A 131 -3.22 -2.27 16.93
CA LYS A 131 -4.15 -1.39 17.64
C LYS A 131 -5.58 -1.51 17.11
N ALA A 132 -5.77 -1.60 15.79
CA ALA A 132 -7.09 -1.78 15.19
C ALA A 132 -7.71 -3.13 15.55
N ILE A 133 -6.93 -4.20 15.54
CA ILE A 133 -7.38 -5.55 15.96
C ILE A 133 -7.77 -5.53 17.43
N ALA A 134 -6.91 -4.97 18.30
CA ALA A 134 -7.17 -4.85 19.73
C ALA A 134 -8.37 -3.96 20.07
N LYS A 135 -8.71 -3.00 19.20
CA LYS A 135 -9.90 -2.15 19.36
C LYS A 135 -11.21 -2.89 19.04
N TYR A 136 -11.17 -3.88 18.15
CA TYR A 136 -12.36 -4.61 17.69
C TYR A 136 -12.19 -6.15 17.80
N PRO A 137 -11.82 -6.69 18.98
CA PRO A 137 -11.41 -8.08 19.12
C PRO A 137 -12.51 -9.06 18.72
N ASP A 138 -13.76 -8.78 19.09
CA ASP A 138 -14.93 -9.62 18.78
C ASP A 138 -15.22 -9.73 17.26
N PHE A 139 -14.80 -8.73 16.48
CA PHE A 139 -14.91 -8.78 15.03
C PHE A 139 -13.82 -9.67 14.43
N PHE A 140 -12.58 -9.48 14.87
CA PHE A 140 -11.41 -10.17 14.33
C PHE A 140 -11.32 -11.65 14.77
N ILE A 141 -11.76 -11.98 15.99
CA ILE A 141 -11.76 -13.36 16.51
C ILE A 141 -12.59 -14.32 15.66
N LYS A 142 -13.60 -13.82 14.94
CA LYS A 142 -14.44 -14.62 14.03
C LYS A 142 -13.63 -15.31 12.92
N ARG A 143 -12.39 -14.89 12.69
CA ARG A 143 -11.44 -15.46 11.73
C ARG A 143 -10.13 -15.93 12.37
N GLY A 144 -10.14 -16.13 13.69
CA GLY A 144 -8.98 -16.60 14.44
C GLY A 144 -7.86 -15.56 14.59
N VAL A 145 -8.16 -14.27 14.34
CA VAL A 145 -7.21 -13.16 14.50
C VAL A 145 -7.28 -12.71 15.96
N LEU A 146 -6.21 -12.98 16.71
CA LEU A 146 -6.11 -12.67 18.14
C LEU A 146 -5.44 -11.31 18.36
N ALA A 147 -5.99 -10.52 19.28
CA ALA A 147 -5.49 -9.18 19.62
C ALA A 147 -4.13 -9.18 20.35
N ASP A 148 -3.72 -10.32 20.90
CA ASP A 148 -2.45 -10.51 21.62
C ASP A 148 -1.42 -11.30 20.81
N ALA A 149 -1.78 -11.79 19.62
CA ALA A 149 -0.87 -12.47 18.71
C ALA A 149 -0.21 -11.50 17.73
N GLU A 150 1.06 -11.75 17.41
CA GLU A 150 1.71 -11.12 16.27
C GLU A 150 1.18 -11.75 14.98
N ILE A 151 0.75 -10.90 14.04
CA ILE A 151 0.12 -11.31 12.79
C ILE A 151 0.82 -10.60 11.65
N ASP A 152 1.22 -11.35 10.61
CA ASP A 152 1.62 -10.74 9.35
C ASP A 152 0.39 -10.12 8.67
N PRO A 153 0.37 -8.78 8.45
CA PRO A 153 -0.76 -8.12 7.81
C PRO A 153 -1.04 -8.59 6.39
N SER A 154 -0.05 -9.12 5.67
CA SER A 154 -0.24 -9.47 4.25
C SER A 154 -1.28 -10.59 4.06
N PRO A 155 -1.16 -11.77 4.73
CA PRO A 155 -2.22 -12.78 4.74
C PRO A 155 -3.55 -12.28 5.29
N LEU A 156 -3.55 -11.45 6.34
CA LEU A 156 -4.76 -10.88 6.96
C LEU A 156 -5.58 -10.07 5.93
N LEU A 157 -4.92 -9.20 5.18
CA LEU A 157 -5.56 -8.35 4.18
C LEU A 157 -6.13 -9.17 3.01
N ILE A 158 -5.43 -10.22 2.59
CA ILE A 158 -5.93 -11.16 1.58
C ILE A 158 -7.14 -11.92 2.11
N MET A 159 -7.10 -12.43 3.34
CA MET A 159 -8.23 -13.12 3.95
C MET A 159 -9.50 -12.24 3.91
N TYR A 160 -9.41 -11.00 4.38
CA TYR A 160 -10.54 -10.08 4.41
C TYR A 160 -11.03 -9.62 3.04
N GLU A 161 -10.16 -9.53 2.03
CA GLU A 161 -10.60 -9.25 0.65
C GLU A 161 -11.54 -10.33 0.11
N PHE A 162 -11.38 -11.58 0.57
CA PHE A 162 -12.15 -12.73 0.13
C PHE A 162 -13.35 -13.07 1.01
N GLU A 163 -13.58 -12.31 2.09
CA GLU A 163 -14.72 -12.47 2.99
C GLU A 163 -16.08 -12.17 2.35
N GLU A 164 -17.13 -12.47 3.11
CA GLU A 164 -18.48 -12.00 2.82
C GLU A 164 -18.53 -10.48 2.76
N LYS A 165 -19.36 -9.95 1.85
CA LYS A 165 -19.32 -8.54 1.44
C LYS A 165 -19.37 -7.56 2.62
N MET A 166 -20.26 -7.79 3.60
CA MET A 166 -20.42 -6.89 4.76
C MET A 166 -19.28 -7.01 5.77
N ASP A 167 -18.77 -8.21 6.00
CA ASP A 167 -17.59 -8.41 6.85
C ASP A 167 -16.35 -7.78 6.19
N ARG A 168 -16.19 -7.93 4.88
CA ARG A 168 -15.14 -7.26 4.11
C ARG A 168 -15.22 -5.74 4.22
N PHE A 169 -16.40 -5.16 4.01
CA PHE A 169 -16.60 -3.70 4.15
C PHE A 169 -16.25 -3.21 5.55
N ARG A 170 -16.70 -3.93 6.58
CA ARG A 170 -16.39 -3.61 7.98
C ARG A 170 -14.89 -3.72 8.28
N ALA A 171 -14.26 -4.80 7.84
CA ALA A 171 -12.82 -5.03 8.01
C ALA A 171 -11.99 -3.92 7.37
N TYR A 172 -12.29 -3.57 6.10
CA TYR A 172 -11.63 -2.44 5.45
C TYR A 172 -11.89 -1.13 6.18
N GLY A 173 -13.12 -0.87 6.62
CA GLY A 173 -13.42 0.33 7.40
C GLY A 173 -12.53 0.48 8.62
N TYR A 174 -12.38 -0.60 9.41
CA TYR A 174 -11.51 -0.61 10.59
C TYR A 174 -10.02 -0.52 10.22
N LEU A 175 -9.56 -1.25 9.20
CA LEU A 175 -8.16 -1.28 8.81
C LEU A 175 -7.72 -0.01 8.07
N PHE A 176 -8.61 0.70 7.37
CA PHE A 176 -8.35 2.05 6.85
C PHE A 176 -8.42 3.13 7.94
N GLY A 177 -8.76 2.76 9.18
CA GLY A 177 -8.72 3.63 10.35
C GLY A 177 -9.95 4.54 10.50
N TYR A 178 -11.07 4.20 9.86
CA TYR A 178 -12.28 5.05 9.94
C TYR A 178 -12.97 4.93 11.30
N PRO A 179 -13.67 5.99 11.74
CA PRO A 179 -14.48 5.95 12.96
C PRO A 179 -15.52 4.84 12.93
N ALA A 180 -15.75 4.17 14.06
CA ALA A 180 -16.70 3.05 14.16
C ALA A 180 -18.09 3.43 13.61
N TYR A 181 -18.60 4.61 13.98
CA TYR A 181 -19.92 5.08 13.52
C TYR A 181 -19.99 5.21 11.98
N ALA A 182 -18.90 5.63 11.33
CA ALA A 182 -18.84 5.78 9.88
C ALA A 182 -18.76 4.41 9.18
N VAL A 183 -18.04 3.46 9.79
CA VAL A 183 -18.00 2.07 9.33
C VAL A 183 -19.37 1.43 9.45
N ASP A 184 -20.04 1.58 10.59
CA ASP A 184 -21.36 1.02 10.83
C ASP A 184 -22.39 1.62 9.86
N PHE A 185 -22.41 2.95 9.70
CA PHE A 185 -23.25 3.61 8.69
C PHE A 185 -23.01 3.07 7.28
N PHE A 186 -21.75 2.93 6.86
CA PHE A 186 -21.45 2.43 5.51
C PHE A 186 -21.94 0.99 5.31
N VAL A 187 -21.75 0.13 6.31
CA VAL A 187 -22.18 -1.27 6.22
C VAL A 187 -23.70 -1.38 6.26
N ASP A 188 -24.36 -0.65 7.14
CA ASP A 188 -25.82 -0.67 7.27
C ASP A 188 -26.50 -0.08 6.02
N ALA A 189 -25.93 0.97 5.43
CA ALA A 189 -26.37 1.53 4.16
C ALA A 189 -26.22 0.51 3.01
N ALA A 190 -25.10 -0.23 2.97
CA ALA A 190 -24.88 -1.26 1.97
C ALA A 190 -25.82 -2.46 2.13
N LEU A 191 -26.11 -2.86 3.37
CA LEU A 191 -27.08 -3.90 3.69
C LEU A 191 -28.49 -3.48 3.29
N HIS A 192 -28.92 -2.28 3.67
CA HIS A 192 -30.23 -1.75 3.31
C HIS A 192 -30.42 -1.70 1.79
N GLN A 193 -29.41 -1.23 1.04
CA GLN A 193 -29.47 -1.20 -0.41
C GLN A 193 -29.56 -2.61 -1.02
N GLU A 194 -28.91 -3.61 -0.42
CA GLU A 194 -28.98 -4.99 -0.87
C GLU A 194 -30.34 -5.65 -0.59
N GLU A 195 -30.97 -5.31 0.54
CA GLU A 195 -32.26 -5.83 0.96
C GLU A 195 -33.44 -5.17 0.23
N THR A 196 -33.36 -3.87 -0.04
CA THR A 196 -34.49 -3.06 -0.54
C THR A 196 -34.31 -2.55 -1.96
N GLY A 197 -33.07 -2.49 -2.46
CA GLY A 197 -32.73 -1.80 -3.70
C GLY A 197 -32.65 -0.28 -3.57
N GLU A 198 -32.96 0.30 -2.41
CA GLU A 198 -32.97 1.74 -2.19
C GLU A 198 -31.57 2.27 -1.86
N PHE A 199 -31.19 3.36 -2.52
CA PHE A 199 -29.89 3.99 -2.29
C PHE A 199 -29.94 4.92 -1.07
N VAL A 200 -29.14 4.61 -0.05
CA VAL A 200 -28.98 5.48 1.12
C VAL A 200 -28.04 6.64 0.79
N LYS A 201 -28.56 7.86 0.90
CA LYS A 201 -27.77 9.08 0.67
C LYS A 201 -26.71 9.25 1.76
N ARG A 202 -25.56 9.80 1.37
CA ARG A 202 -24.39 9.96 2.24
C ARG A 202 -23.62 11.23 1.93
N GLY A 203 -23.10 11.85 2.98
CA GLY A 203 -22.03 12.84 2.90
C GLY A 203 -20.67 12.17 2.85
N PHE A 204 -19.64 12.97 2.57
CA PHE A 204 -18.25 12.52 2.57
C PHE A 204 -17.41 13.46 3.42
N PHE A 205 -16.80 12.91 4.48
CA PHE A 205 -15.82 13.63 5.27
C PHE A 205 -14.46 13.50 4.58
N GLN A 206 -13.85 14.63 4.20
CA GLN A 206 -12.65 14.66 3.37
C GLN A 206 -11.47 15.26 4.12
N ILE A 207 -10.34 14.56 4.06
CA ILE A 207 -9.08 15.00 4.66
C ILE A 207 -8.07 15.21 3.52
N PRO A 208 -7.40 16.38 3.46
CA PRO A 208 -6.45 16.70 2.40
C PRO A 208 -5.21 15.80 2.48
N VAL A 209 -4.58 15.57 1.33
CA VAL A 209 -3.27 14.94 1.18
C VAL A 209 -2.32 15.92 0.49
N ALA A 210 -1.03 15.58 0.36
CA ALA A 210 -0.07 16.50 -0.25
C ALA A 210 -0.35 16.79 -1.73
N SER A 211 -0.89 15.82 -2.48
CA SER A 211 -1.21 15.98 -3.91
C SER A 211 -2.60 16.55 -4.22
N SER A 212 -3.50 16.64 -3.23
CA SER A 212 -4.92 17.00 -3.45
C SER A 212 -5.63 17.32 -2.14
N ASP A 213 -6.50 18.33 -2.15
CA ASP A 213 -7.35 18.65 -0.99
C ASP A 213 -8.54 17.69 -0.83
N THR A 214 -8.86 16.89 -1.86
CA THR A 214 -10.06 16.04 -1.90
C THR A 214 -9.80 14.67 -2.54
N GLY A 215 -10.70 13.71 -2.26
CA GLY A 215 -10.86 12.46 -3.00
C GLY A 215 -9.84 11.36 -2.71
N ARG A 216 -9.06 11.48 -1.62
CA ARG A 216 -8.02 10.50 -1.25
C ARG A 216 -8.25 9.90 0.14
N PHE A 217 -8.09 10.68 1.21
CA PHE A 217 -8.50 10.25 2.55
C PHE A 217 -9.95 10.69 2.77
N VAL A 218 -10.88 9.76 2.56
CA VAL A 218 -12.32 10.03 2.59
C VAL A 218 -13.08 8.86 3.15
N TYR A 219 -14.13 9.14 3.93
CA TYR A 219 -15.10 8.13 4.35
C TYR A 219 -16.52 8.70 4.35
N ALA A 220 -17.48 7.79 4.22
CA ALA A 220 -18.88 8.14 4.16
C ALA A 220 -19.45 8.41 5.55
N ILE A 221 -20.29 9.43 5.65
CA ILE A 221 -21.06 9.78 6.84
C ILE A 221 -22.53 9.98 6.44
N PRO A 222 -23.50 9.92 7.37
CA PRO A 222 -24.89 10.21 7.04
C PRO A 222 -25.06 11.58 6.37
N GLU A 223 -25.99 11.67 5.42
CA GLU A 223 -26.25 12.94 4.72
C GLU A 223 -26.65 14.04 5.71
N ASN A 224 -26.08 15.23 5.54
CA ASN A 224 -26.31 16.40 6.41
C ASN A 224 -25.92 16.22 7.89
N GLN A 225 -25.15 15.19 8.23
CA GLN A 225 -24.60 15.07 9.57
C GLN A 225 -23.39 16.01 9.72
N GLU A 226 -23.39 16.80 10.79
CA GLU A 226 -22.20 17.54 11.20
C GLU A 226 -21.07 16.57 11.60
N PRO A 227 -19.79 16.91 11.33
CA PRO A 227 -18.65 16.13 11.79
C PRO A 227 -18.71 15.90 13.30
N GLN A 228 -18.52 14.66 13.72
CA GLN A 228 -18.43 14.30 15.13
C GLN A 228 -17.05 14.70 15.69
N PRO A 229 -16.89 14.79 17.02
CA PRO A 229 -15.60 15.10 17.63
C PRO A 229 -14.46 14.18 17.18
N VAL A 230 -14.75 12.90 16.90
CA VAL A 230 -13.75 11.94 16.39
C VAL A 230 -13.28 12.29 14.97
N ASP A 231 -14.15 12.84 14.12
CA ASP A 231 -13.78 13.25 12.77
C ASP A 231 -12.84 14.45 12.80
N LEU A 232 -13.20 15.44 13.62
CA LEU A 232 -12.41 16.65 13.83
C LEU A 232 -11.03 16.30 14.43
N GLU A 233 -10.96 15.32 15.31
CA GLU A 233 -9.69 14.85 15.88
C GLU A 233 -8.81 14.13 14.83
N ILE A 234 -9.40 13.26 14.00
CA ILE A 234 -8.66 12.63 12.89
C ILE A 234 -8.15 13.71 11.92
N GLU A 235 -9.00 14.68 11.58
CA GLU A 235 -8.65 15.78 10.70
C GLU A 235 -7.49 16.61 11.28
N ARG A 236 -7.56 17.00 12.56
CA ARG A 236 -6.51 17.75 13.25
C ARG A 236 -5.17 17.02 13.17
N ARG A 237 -5.13 15.73 13.54
CA ARG A 237 -3.91 14.91 13.50
C ARG A 237 -3.38 14.76 12.07
N ALA A 238 -4.27 14.56 11.10
CA ALA A 238 -3.88 14.47 9.70
C ALA A 238 -3.26 15.78 9.18
N ARG A 239 -3.82 16.93 9.55
CA ARG A 239 -3.23 18.24 9.19
C ARG A 239 -1.84 18.41 9.81
N GLU A 240 -1.63 18.02 11.05
CA GLU A 240 -0.31 18.10 11.71
C GLU A 240 0.74 17.24 11.00
N ILE A 241 0.37 16.01 10.61
CA ILE A 241 1.21 15.12 9.81
C ILE A 241 1.52 15.76 8.45
N LEU A 242 0.49 16.25 7.75
CA LEU A 242 0.61 16.82 6.41
C LEU A 242 1.51 18.05 6.39
N GLU A 243 1.33 18.98 7.32
CA GLU A 243 2.15 20.19 7.41
C GLU A 243 3.60 19.89 7.81
N THR A 244 3.81 18.87 8.65
CA THR A 244 5.17 18.41 8.97
C THR A 244 5.84 17.77 7.75
N TYR A 245 5.12 16.93 7.00
CA TYR A 245 5.61 16.35 5.75
C TYR A 245 5.98 17.41 4.72
N LYS A 246 5.10 18.38 4.46
CA LYS A 246 5.35 19.47 3.50
C LYS A 246 6.62 20.23 3.87
N ARG A 247 6.78 20.59 5.15
CA ARG A 247 7.99 21.27 5.64
C ARG A 247 9.26 20.45 5.39
N ILE A 248 9.26 19.16 5.74
CA ILE A 248 10.42 18.28 5.50
C ILE A 248 10.76 18.19 4.02
N ARG A 249 9.75 18.03 3.16
CA ARG A 249 9.91 17.94 1.72
C ARG A 249 10.51 19.24 1.15
N ASP A 250 10.03 20.39 1.62
CA ASP A 250 10.44 21.70 1.12
C ASP A 250 11.83 22.13 1.67
N GLU A 251 12.18 21.73 2.91
CA GLU A 251 13.47 21.99 3.56
C GLU A 251 14.60 21.06 3.10
N ARG A 252 14.30 20.05 2.27
CA ARG A 252 15.29 19.14 1.68
C ARG A 252 15.49 19.42 0.18
N PRO A 253 16.20 20.50 -0.20
CA PRO A 253 16.56 20.76 -1.59
C PRO A 253 17.55 19.73 -2.15
N ASP A 254 18.11 18.85 -1.32
CA ASP A 254 19.11 17.83 -1.68
C ASP A 254 18.52 16.61 -2.43
N ALA A 255 17.49 16.84 -3.24
CA ALA A 255 16.98 15.94 -4.27
C ALA A 255 17.99 15.72 -5.43
N LEU A 256 19.30 15.70 -5.14
CA LEU A 256 20.40 15.39 -6.06
C LEU A 256 20.67 13.88 -6.16
N THR A 257 19.69 13.06 -5.81
CA THR A 257 19.74 11.61 -5.97
C THR A 257 18.85 11.20 -7.13
N ASP A 258 19.20 10.13 -7.84
CA ASP A 258 18.36 9.57 -8.91
C ASP A 258 16.98 9.10 -8.41
N TYR A 259 16.78 8.98 -7.09
CA TYR A 259 15.59 8.43 -6.42
C TYR A 259 15.15 9.30 -5.21
N PRO A 260 14.69 10.55 -5.44
CA PRO A 260 14.45 11.52 -4.38
C PRO A 260 13.33 11.11 -3.41
N PHE A 261 12.26 10.47 -3.88
CA PHE A 261 11.15 10.03 -3.02
C PHE A 261 11.51 8.78 -2.23
N LEU A 262 12.32 7.87 -2.79
CA LEU A 262 12.85 6.73 -2.05
C LEU A 262 13.68 7.20 -0.84
N GLN A 263 14.52 8.22 -1.03
CA GLN A 263 15.32 8.79 0.07
C GLN A 263 14.46 9.55 1.07
N LEU A 264 13.49 10.33 0.59
CA LEU A 264 12.54 11.03 1.45
C LEU A 264 11.73 10.05 2.30
N PHE A 265 11.29 8.93 1.71
CA PHE A 265 10.57 7.87 2.41
C PHE A 265 11.40 7.26 3.53
N LYS A 266 12.64 6.87 3.23
CA LYS A 266 13.57 6.33 4.23
C LYS A 266 13.79 7.31 5.37
N PHE A 267 13.95 8.59 5.07
CA PHE A 267 14.10 9.64 6.07
C PHE A 267 12.86 9.83 6.95
N VAL A 268 11.67 9.94 6.36
CA VAL A 268 10.41 10.08 7.10
C VAL A 268 10.22 8.89 8.04
N ARG A 269 10.49 7.68 7.54
CA ARG A 269 10.41 6.44 8.31
C ARG A 269 11.39 6.41 9.48
N GLU A 270 12.66 6.78 9.27
CA GLU A 270 13.67 6.81 10.33
C GLU A 270 13.39 7.89 11.39
N SER A 271 12.89 9.05 10.95
CA SER A 271 12.67 10.20 11.83
C SER A 271 11.37 10.09 12.64
N PHE A 272 10.37 9.37 12.14
CA PHE A 272 9.03 9.31 12.74
C PHE A 272 8.54 7.89 13.07
N GLY A 273 9.27 6.84 12.67
CA GLY A 273 8.90 5.44 12.89
C GLY A 273 8.90 5.01 14.37
N ASN A 274 9.66 5.71 15.23
CA ASN A 274 9.77 5.45 16.67
C ASN A 274 9.19 6.56 17.55
N CYS A 275 8.68 7.64 16.96
CA CYS A 275 8.24 8.80 17.72
C CYS A 275 6.80 8.58 18.21
N ASN A 276 6.61 8.35 19.52
CA ASN A 276 5.32 8.53 20.22
C ASN A 276 4.89 10.02 20.26
N CYS A 277 5.51 10.89 19.46
CA CYS A 277 5.48 12.34 19.54
C CYS A 277 4.19 12.97 18.99
N LEU A 278 3.27 12.14 18.49
CA LEU A 278 1.96 12.52 17.94
C LEU A 278 0.79 11.74 18.59
N ASN A 279 1.02 11.20 19.78
CA ASN A 279 -0.03 10.66 20.67
C ASN A 279 -0.42 11.70 21.72
#